data_AF-A0A1B6I2C1-F1
#
_entry.id   AF-A0A1B6I2C1-F1
#
_cell.length_a   1.000
_cell.length_b   1.000
_cell.length_c   1.000
_cell.angle_alpha   90.00
_cell.angle_beta   90.00
_cell.angle_gamma   90.00
#
_symmetry.space_group_name_H-M   'P 1'
#
loop_
_entity.id
_entity.type
_entity.pdbx_description
1 polymer ?
#
loop_
_entity_poly.entity_id
_entity_poly.type
_entity_poly.pdbx_seq_one_letter_code
_entity_poly.pdbx_strand_id
1 'polypeptide(L)'
;HIPSCACPSGYTGDPLIACIPQVQPQCTANDHCPLDRACVGQRCKDPCVGTCGSNSTCHVRFHIPSCVCPSGYTGDPLIACIPQVQPQCTANDHCPLDRACIAQSCEDPCVVTCGSNSTCHVRFHIPSCACPSGYTGDPLIACFPQ
;
A
#
# COMPACT_ATOMS: atom_id res chain seq x y z
N HIS A 1 26.86 -36.59 -58.06
CA HIS A 1 26.92 -36.58 -56.58
C HIS A 1 25.97 -35.50 -56.08
N ILE A 2 25.00 -35.85 -55.23
CA ILE A 2 24.15 -34.86 -54.56
C ILE A 2 24.90 -34.42 -53.29
N PRO A 3 25.10 -33.12 -53.04
CA PRO A 3 25.77 -32.66 -51.83
C PRO A 3 24.92 -33.00 -50.60
N SER A 4 25.54 -33.64 -49.59
CA SER A 4 24.92 -33.86 -48.29
C SER A 4 25.34 -32.72 -47.37
N CYS A 5 24.38 -31.85 -47.06
CA CYS A 5 24.57 -30.79 -46.07
C CYS A 5 24.01 -31.26 -44.73
N ALA A 6 24.65 -30.87 -43.62
CA ALA A 6 24.19 -31.12 -42.26
C ALA A 6 24.39 -29.84 -41.42
N CYS A 7 23.52 -29.63 -40.43
CA CYS A 7 23.64 -28.47 -39.56
C CYS A 7 24.87 -28.58 -38.63
N PRO A 8 25.52 -27.45 -38.28
CA PRO A 8 26.58 -27.42 -37.28
C PRO A 8 26.10 -27.90 -35.90
N SER A 9 27.03 -28.36 -35.06
CA SER A 9 26.72 -28.82 -33.70
C SER A 9 25.98 -27.74 -32.89
N GLY A 10 24.86 -28.11 -32.28
CA GLY A 10 24.00 -27.18 -31.54
C GLY A 10 22.94 -26.49 -32.39
N TYR A 11 22.77 -26.86 -33.66
CA TYR A 11 21.70 -26.39 -34.54
C TYR A 11 20.90 -27.56 -35.12
N THR A 12 19.59 -27.39 -35.26
CA THR A 12 18.65 -28.33 -35.89
C THR A 12 17.91 -27.65 -37.04
N GLY A 13 17.30 -28.41 -37.94
CA GLY A 13 16.52 -27.87 -39.06
C GLY A 13 16.95 -28.44 -40.40
N ASP A 14 16.63 -27.72 -41.47
CA ASP A 14 16.98 -28.13 -42.83
C ASP A 14 18.32 -27.45 -43.22
N PRO A 15 19.40 -28.22 -43.44
CA PRO A 15 20.71 -27.67 -43.76
C PRO A 15 20.81 -27.03 -45.16
N LEU A 16 19.78 -27.17 -46.00
CA LEU A 16 19.63 -26.49 -47.30
C LEU A 16 18.80 -25.21 -47.21
N ILE A 17 17.98 -25.04 -46.16
CA ILE A 17 17.10 -23.87 -45.99
C ILE A 17 17.57 -23.00 -44.83
N ALA A 18 17.57 -23.52 -43.60
CA ALA A 18 18.00 -22.83 -42.40
C ALA A 18 18.23 -23.80 -41.24
N CYS A 19 19.35 -23.64 -40.55
CA CYS A 19 19.65 -24.28 -39.28
C CYS A 19 19.34 -23.31 -38.13
N ILE A 20 18.53 -23.73 -37.16
CA ILE A 20 18.15 -22.96 -35.96
C ILE A 20 18.87 -23.50 -34.71
N PRO A 21 19.30 -22.65 -33.76
CA PRO A 21 19.94 -23.11 -32.53
C PRO A 21 19.03 -24.04 -31.72
N GLN A 22 19.54 -25.21 -31.34
CA GLN A 22 18.91 -26.07 -30.34
C GLN A 22 19.19 -25.50 -28.94
N VAL A 23 18.44 -24.48 -28.56
CA VAL A 23 18.47 -23.97 -27.19
C VAL A 23 17.62 -24.89 -26.33
N GLN A 24 18.25 -25.64 -25.44
CA GLN A 24 17.52 -26.44 -24.48
C GLN A 24 16.87 -25.49 -23.45
N PRO A 25 15.55 -25.57 -23.25
CA PRO A 25 14.89 -24.70 -22.28
C PRO A 25 15.35 -25.07 -20.86
N GLN A 26 15.45 -24.08 -19.97
CA GLN A 26 15.76 -24.35 -18.56
C GLN A 26 14.62 -25.09 -17.87
N CYS A 27 13.38 -24.84 -18.29
CA CYS A 27 12.18 -25.49 -17.78
C CYS A 27 11.13 -25.60 -18.88
N THR A 28 10.27 -26.62 -18.79
CA THR A 28 9.06 -26.78 -19.62
C THR A 28 7.80 -26.81 -18.78
N ALA A 29 7.94 -27.05 -17.48
CA ALA A 29 6.90 -27.04 -16.47
C ALA A 29 7.48 -26.49 -15.15
N ASN A 30 6.59 -26.14 -14.22
CA ASN A 30 6.95 -25.51 -12.96
C ASN A 30 7.78 -26.43 -12.03
N ASP A 31 7.51 -27.73 -12.07
CA ASP A 31 8.21 -28.77 -11.29
C ASP A 31 9.71 -28.93 -11.66
N HIS A 32 10.12 -28.47 -12.84
CA HIS A 32 11.52 -28.38 -13.23
C HIS A 32 12.26 -27.21 -12.55
N CYS A 33 11.53 -26.33 -11.87
CA CYS A 33 12.09 -25.21 -11.12
C CYS A 33 12.08 -25.50 -9.62
N PRO A 34 12.94 -24.82 -8.83
CA PRO A 34 12.79 -24.75 -7.39
C PRO A 34 11.40 -24.24 -6.97
N LEU A 35 10.93 -24.61 -5.77
CA LEU A 35 9.58 -24.27 -5.27
C LEU A 35 9.32 -22.76 -5.14
N ASP A 36 10.39 -21.96 -5.04
CA ASP A 36 10.40 -20.50 -5.00
C ASP A 36 10.38 -19.84 -6.39
N ARG A 37 10.36 -20.61 -7.49
CA ARG A 37 10.42 -20.08 -8.87
C ARG A 37 9.39 -20.74 -9.78
N ALA A 38 8.91 -20.01 -10.79
CA ALA A 38 7.97 -20.54 -11.77
C ALA A 38 8.60 -20.61 -13.18
N CYS A 39 8.09 -21.51 -14.01
CA CYS A 39 8.52 -21.61 -15.39
C CYS A 39 7.82 -20.57 -16.27
N VAL A 40 8.53 -19.49 -16.61
CA VAL A 40 7.98 -18.37 -17.38
C VAL A 40 8.86 -18.12 -18.61
N GLY A 41 8.34 -18.49 -19.78
CA GLY A 41 9.07 -18.34 -21.04
C GLY A 41 10.33 -19.22 -21.08
N GLN A 42 10.19 -20.51 -20.74
CA GLN A 42 11.26 -21.51 -20.76
C GLN A 42 12.43 -21.25 -19.80
N ARG A 43 12.22 -20.38 -18.80
CA ARG A 43 13.20 -20.03 -17.76
C ARG A 43 12.55 -19.99 -16.38
N CYS A 44 13.27 -20.47 -15.37
CA CYS A 44 12.84 -20.36 -13.98
C CYS A 44 13.01 -18.92 -13.50
N LYS A 45 11.90 -18.21 -13.32
CA LYS A 45 11.86 -16.82 -12.87
C LYS A 45 11.14 -16.72 -11.53
N ASP A 46 11.45 -15.67 -10.79
CA ASP A 46 10.69 -15.30 -9.61
C ASP A 46 9.31 -14.77 -10.04
N PRO A 47 8.21 -15.46 -9.69
CA PRO A 47 6.86 -15.03 -10.06
C PRO A 47 6.36 -13.84 -9.23
N CYS A 48 7.11 -13.32 -8.24
CA CYS A 48 6.71 -12.15 -7.46
C CYS A 48 6.92 -10.82 -8.18
N VAL A 49 7.86 -10.78 -9.13
CA VAL A 49 8.26 -9.53 -9.80
C VAL A 49 7.10 -9.00 -10.64
N GLY A 50 6.47 -7.93 -10.18
CA GLY A 50 5.36 -7.26 -10.87
C GLY A 50 3.98 -7.87 -10.63
N THR A 51 3.84 -8.80 -9.68
CA THR A 51 2.56 -9.45 -9.37
C THR A 51 1.80 -8.81 -8.21
N CYS A 52 2.51 -8.35 -7.18
CA CYS A 52 1.87 -7.80 -6.00
C CYS A 52 1.84 -6.27 -6.00
N GLY A 53 0.88 -5.71 -5.25
CA GLY A 53 0.66 -4.28 -5.11
C GLY A 53 1.68 -3.58 -4.21
N SER A 54 1.56 -2.26 -4.09
CA SER A 54 2.46 -1.44 -3.25
C SER A 54 2.39 -1.83 -1.77
N ASN A 55 3.54 -1.83 -1.08
CA ASN A 55 3.67 -2.20 0.35
C ASN A 55 3.15 -3.60 0.72
N SER A 56 2.99 -4.48 -0.26
CA SER A 56 2.66 -5.89 -0.02
C SER A 56 3.93 -6.74 0.10
N THR A 57 3.82 -7.86 0.80
CA THR A 57 4.86 -8.90 0.84
C THR A 57 4.44 -10.03 -0.09
N CYS A 58 5.34 -10.45 -0.97
CA CYS A 58 5.11 -11.59 -1.85
C CYS A 58 5.77 -12.86 -1.28
N HIS A 59 5.01 -13.96 -1.29
CA HIS A 59 5.50 -15.28 -0.96
C HIS A 59 5.22 -16.25 -2.11
N VAL A 60 6.23 -17.02 -2.51
CA VAL A 60 6.04 -18.07 -3.50
C VAL A 60 5.81 -19.40 -2.78
N ARG A 61 4.70 -20.06 -3.07
CA ARG A 61 4.45 -21.45 -2.64
C ARG A 61 4.04 -22.27 -3.84
N PHE A 62 4.74 -23.39 -4.06
CA PHE A 62 4.47 -24.30 -5.18
C PHE A 62 4.41 -23.55 -6.52
N HIS A 63 5.40 -22.69 -6.76
CA HIS A 63 5.50 -21.88 -7.99
C HIS A 63 4.40 -20.82 -8.18
N ILE A 64 3.53 -20.63 -7.18
CA ILE A 64 2.42 -19.67 -7.20
C ILE A 64 2.78 -18.50 -6.27
N PRO A 65 2.77 -17.25 -6.77
CA PRO A 65 2.94 -16.06 -5.93
C PRO A 65 1.67 -15.79 -5.12
N SER A 66 1.84 -15.46 -3.85
CA SER A 66 0.79 -15.06 -2.92
C SER A 66 1.18 -13.72 -2.30
N CYS A 67 0.31 -12.74 -2.47
CA CYS A 67 0.52 -11.39 -1.97
C CYS A 67 -0.23 -11.22 -0.64
N VAL A 68 0.45 -10.69 0.37
CA VAL A 68 -0.13 -10.44 1.70
C VAL A 68 0.27 -9.06 2.21
N CYS A 69 -0.63 -8.40 2.94
CA CYS A 69 -0.25 -7.18 3.66
C CYS A 69 0.55 -7.55 4.91
N PRO A 70 1.70 -6.88 5.15
CA PRO A 70 2.49 -7.11 6.36
C PRO A 70 1.73 -6.65 7.61
N SER A 71 2.18 -7.09 8.78
CA SER A 71 1.58 -6.70 10.06
C SER A 71 1.52 -5.18 10.22
N GLY A 72 0.36 -4.67 10.67
CA GLY A 72 0.13 -3.23 10.77
C GLY A 72 -0.26 -2.57 9.44
N TYR A 73 -0.53 -3.33 8.38
CA TYR A 73 -1.10 -2.85 7.13
C TYR A 73 -2.41 -3.59 6.81
N THR A 74 -3.30 -2.93 6.07
CA THR A 74 -4.59 -3.45 5.62
C THR A 74 -4.85 -3.00 4.17
N GLY A 75 -5.89 -3.53 3.52
CA GLY A 75 -6.23 -3.23 2.13
C GLY A 75 -6.11 -4.43 1.20
N ASP A 76 -6.00 -4.17 -0.10
CA ASP A 76 -5.87 -5.20 -1.14
C ASP A 76 -4.39 -5.41 -1.49
N PRO A 77 -3.79 -6.58 -1.17
CA PRO A 77 -2.37 -6.84 -1.43
C PRO A 77 -2.01 -6.94 -2.92
N LEU A 78 -2.98 -7.05 -3.84
CA LEU A 78 -2.74 -6.98 -5.29
C LEU A 78 -2.67 -5.54 -5.80
N ILE A 79 -3.24 -4.59 -5.07
CA ILE A 79 -3.29 -3.17 -5.46
C ILE A 79 -2.34 -2.34 -4.58
N ALA A 80 -2.66 -2.26 -3.28
CA ALA A 80 -1.88 -1.54 -2.29
C ALA A 80 -2.29 -1.94 -0.87
N CYS A 81 -1.28 -2.14 -0.03
CA CYS A 81 -1.44 -2.21 1.42
C CYS A 81 -1.20 -0.82 2.03
N ILE A 82 -2.12 -0.37 2.87
CA ILE A 82 -2.07 0.90 3.59
C ILE A 82 -1.82 0.67 5.09
N PRO A 83 -1.09 1.55 5.79
CA PRO A 83 -0.91 1.43 7.23
C PRO A 83 -2.25 1.38 7.95
N GLN A 84 -2.43 0.34 8.77
CA GLN A 84 -3.57 0.21 9.66
C GLN A 84 -3.30 1.08 10.88
N VAL A 85 -3.69 2.35 10.79
CA VAL A 85 -3.65 3.27 11.94
C VAL A 85 -4.76 2.87 12.89
N GLN A 86 -4.40 2.44 14.10
CA GLN A 86 -5.41 2.28 15.16
C GLN A 86 -5.84 3.68 15.61
N PRO A 87 -7.16 3.94 15.63
CA PRO A 87 -7.67 5.21 16.13
C PRO A 87 -7.30 5.35 17.60
N GLN A 88 -6.84 6.53 18.04
CA GLN A 88 -6.67 6.80 19.47
C GLN A 88 -8.02 6.80 20.19
N CYS A 89 -9.07 7.27 19.50
CA CYS A 89 -10.43 7.34 20.01
C CYS A 89 -11.44 7.02 18.92
N THR A 90 -12.60 6.48 19.31
CA THR A 90 -13.77 6.30 18.44
C THR A 90 -14.98 7.09 18.95
N ALA A 91 -14.90 7.60 20.18
CA ALA A 91 -15.91 8.39 20.85
C ALA A 91 -15.23 9.39 21.80
N ASN A 92 -15.92 10.48 22.14
CA ASN A 92 -15.41 11.52 23.03
C ASN A 92 -15.03 10.97 24.42
N ASP A 93 -15.81 10.02 24.93
CA ASP A 93 -15.60 9.40 26.25
C ASP A 93 -14.30 8.57 26.34
N HIS A 94 -13.61 8.31 25.21
CA HIS A 94 -12.29 7.70 25.21
C HIS A 94 -11.16 8.71 25.43
N CYS A 95 -11.47 10.00 25.37
CA CYS A 95 -10.52 11.09 25.57
C CYS A 95 -10.64 11.66 27.00
N PRO A 96 -9.62 12.38 27.48
CA PRO A 96 -9.74 13.25 28.65
C PRO A 96 -10.88 14.28 28.50
N LEU A 97 -11.46 14.73 29.62
CA LEU A 97 -12.61 15.66 29.63
C LEU A 97 -12.33 17.02 28.98
N ASP A 98 -11.05 17.41 28.89
CA ASP A 98 -10.54 18.62 28.25
C ASP A 98 -10.22 18.45 26.75
N ARG A 99 -10.46 17.26 26.17
CA ARG A 99 -10.21 16.96 24.75
C ARG A 99 -11.44 16.32 24.10
N ALA A 100 -11.51 16.32 22.77
CA ALA A 100 -12.59 15.67 22.02
C ALA A 100 -12.02 14.70 20.99
N CYS A 101 -12.82 13.72 20.58
CA CYS A 101 -12.42 12.78 19.54
C CYS A 101 -12.65 13.40 18.16
N ILE A 102 -11.58 13.91 17.55
CA ILE A 102 -11.60 14.62 16.26
C ILE A 102 -10.73 13.83 15.28
N ALA A 103 -11.33 13.39 14.17
CA ALA A 103 -10.64 12.60 13.15
C ALA A 103 -9.85 11.41 13.74
N GLN A 104 -10.46 10.69 14.70
CA GLN A 104 -9.87 9.52 15.38
C GLN A 104 -8.65 9.82 16.29
N SER A 105 -8.41 11.08 16.62
CA SER A 105 -7.39 11.56 17.55
C SER A 105 -8.01 12.38 18.71
N CYS A 106 -7.41 12.33 19.90
CA CYS A 106 -7.86 13.16 21.02
C CYS A 106 -7.25 14.56 20.95
N GLU A 107 -7.96 15.48 20.32
CA GLU A 107 -7.51 16.83 20.04
C GLU A 107 -8.25 17.87 20.90
N ASP A 108 -7.68 19.07 20.99
CA ASP A 108 -8.34 20.21 21.62
C ASP A 108 -9.42 20.78 20.66
N PRO A 109 -10.72 20.67 21.00
CA PRO A 109 -11.79 21.18 20.15
C PRO A 109 -11.81 22.71 20.02
N CYS A 110 -11.09 23.44 20.88
CA CYS A 110 -10.99 24.90 20.80
C CYS A 110 -10.30 25.37 19.51
N VAL A 111 -9.30 24.63 19.02
CA VAL A 111 -8.48 25.01 17.85
C VAL A 111 -9.31 25.05 16.56
N VAL A 112 -10.36 24.24 16.48
CA VAL A 112 -11.22 24.11 15.29
C VAL A 112 -12.56 24.84 15.42
N THR A 113 -12.99 25.22 16.63
CA THR A 113 -14.37 25.69 16.86
C THR A 113 -14.48 27.18 17.13
N CYS A 114 -13.52 27.77 17.85
CA CYS A 114 -13.66 29.16 18.31
C CYS A 114 -13.04 30.16 17.34
N GLY A 115 -13.69 31.31 17.22
CA GLY A 115 -13.28 32.41 16.34
C GLY A 115 -12.07 33.17 16.86
N SER A 116 -11.48 34.02 16.01
CA SER A 116 -10.33 34.84 16.40
C SER A 116 -10.68 35.84 17.51
N ASN A 117 -9.74 36.09 18.41
CA ASN A 117 -9.91 36.91 19.62
C ASN A 117 -11.02 36.45 20.60
N SER A 118 -11.46 35.19 20.51
CA SER A 118 -12.35 34.59 21.52
C SER A 118 -11.55 33.82 22.57
N THR A 119 -12.13 33.67 23.76
CA THR A 119 -11.66 32.78 24.82
C THR A 119 -12.38 31.44 24.70
N CYS A 120 -11.65 30.33 24.85
CA CYS A 120 -12.22 28.99 24.78
C CYS A 120 -12.01 28.21 26.08
N HIS A 121 -13.05 27.51 26.52
CA HIS A 121 -12.98 26.54 27.62
C HIS A 121 -13.67 25.25 27.21
N VAL A 122 -13.01 24.11 27.40
CA VAL A 122 -13.60 22.79 27.14
C VAL A 122 -14.26 22.28 28.42
N ARG A 123 -15.51 21.83 28.32
CA ARG A 123 -16.21 21.09 29.38
C ARG A 123 -16.90 19.89 28.77
N PHE A 124 -16.61 18.69 29.30
CA PHE A 124 -17.19 17.43 28.83
C PHE A 124 -17.05 17.27 27.31
N HIS A 125 -15.83 17.45 26.79
CA HIS A 125 -15.51 17.36 25.36
C HIS A 125 -16.15 18.42 24.46
N ILE A 126 -16.90 19.38 25.03
CA ILE A 126 -17.58 20.45 24.29
C ILE A 126 -16.81 21.78 24.51
N PRO A 127 -16.38 22.45 23.43
CA PRO A 127 -15.78 23.78 23.52
C PRO A 127 -16.85 24.84 23.79
N SER A 128 -16.57 25.75 24.70
CA SER A 128 -17.37 26.95 24.97
C SER A 128 -16.55 28.17 24.62
N CYS A 129 -16.99 28.91 23.60
CA CYS A 129 -16.34 30.12 23.12
C CYS A 129 -17.05 31.36 23.68
N ALA A 130 -16.29 32.34 24.16
CA ALA A 130 -16.82 33.62 24.65
C ALA A 130 -15.89 34.78 24.28
N CYS A 131 -16.45 35.97 23.98
CA CYS A 131 -15.62 37.16 23.79
C CYS A 131 -15.07 37.63 25.15
N PRO A 132 -13.77 37.94 25.25
CA PRO A 132 -13.17 38.48 26.47
C PRO A 132 -13.74 39.87 26.79
N SER A 133 -13.55 40.33 28.04
CA SER A 133 -14.01 41.65 28.48
C SER A 133 -13.47 42.77 27.59
N GLY A 134 -14.36 43.66 27.13
CA GLY A 134 -14.03 44.73 26.19
C GLY A 134 -14.04 44.31 24.71
N TYR A 135 -14.49 43.10 24.39
CA TYR A 135 -14.73 42.65 23.02
C TYR A 135 -16.22 42.30 22.80
N THR A 136 -16.70 42.45 21.56
CA THR A 136 -18.05 42.11 21.13
C THR A 136 -18.03 41.42 19.76
N GLY A 137 -19.11 40.73 19.38
CA GLY A 137 -19.20 39.97 18.14
C GLY A 137 -19.68 38.53 18.36
N ASP A 138 -19.42 37.68 17.37
CA ASP A 138 -19.74 36.25 17.43
C ASP A 138 -18.48 35.46 17.83
N PRO A 139 -18.44 34.84 19.02
CA PRO A 139 -17.27 34.11 19.50
C PRO A 139 -16.91 32.86 18.68
N LEU A 140 -17.79 32.38 17.79
CA LEU A 140 -17.48 31.31 16.85
C LEU A 140 -16.81 31.82 15.56
N ILE A 141 -16.96 33.11 15.24
CA ILE A 141 -16.42 33.71 14.02
C ILE A 141 -15.24 34.61 14.35
N ALA A 142 -15.49 35.70 15.08
CA ALA A 142 -14.50 36.66 15.52
C ALA A 142 -15.08 37.61 16.57
N CYS A 143 -14.26 37.97 17.55
CA CYS A 143 -14.53 39.04 18.49
C CYS A 143 -13.72 40.30 18.12
N PHE A 144 -14.34 41.47 18.29
CA PHE A 144 -13.75 42.78 17.98
C PHE A 144 -13.71 43.66 19.22
N PRO A 145 -12.67 44.49 19.43
CA PRO A 145 -12.64 45.47 20.51
C PRO A 145 -13.86 46.40 20.45
N GLN A 146 -14.45 46.69 21.61
CA GLN A 146 -15.56 47.63 21.76
C GLN A 146 -15.09 49.08 21.75
#